data_AF-A0A7W1H9R0-F1
#
_entry.id   AF-A0A7W1H9R0-F1
#
_cell.length_a   1.000
_cell.length_b   1.000
_cell.length_c   1.000
_cell.angle_alpha   90.00
_cell.angle_beta   90.00
_cell.angle_gamma   90.00
#
_symmetry.space_group_name_H-M   'P 1'
#
loop_
_entity.id
_entity.type
_entity.pdbx_description
1 polymer ?
#
loop_
_entity_poly.entity_id
_entity_poly.type
_entity_poly.pdbx_seq_one_letter_code
_entity_poly.pdbx_strand_id
1 'polypeptide(L)'
;IWALAAAGPAIAATGVQLARWLRVAVYIAMGWIAGAAIGHIEPALPAGATAALVTGGLLYTIGAVLYALRWPDPWPLVFGYHEIFHVLTIVAAAVFYTLIVAYVVPAPRP
;
A
#
# COMPACT_ATOMS: atom_id res chain seq x y z
N ILE A 1 -1.82 10.73 8.99
CA ILE A 1 -2.24 9.32 8.71
C ILE A 1 -3.53 8.98 9.46
N TRP A 2 -3.55 9.02 10.80
CA TRP A 2 -4.72 8.62 11.60
C TRP A 2 -6.03 9.36 11.29
N ALA A 3 -5.97 10.68 11.10
CA ALA A 3 -7.15 11.45 10.70
C ALA A 3 -7.73 10.98 9.35
N LEU A 4 -6.87 10.73 8.35
CA LEU A 4 -7.28 10.19 7.04
C LEU A 4 -7.84 8.76 7.16
N ALA A 5 -7.22 7.93 8.00
CA ALA A 5 -7.67 6.57 8.27
C ALA A 5 -9.04 6.52 8.94
N ALA A 6 -9.35 7.47 9.84
CA ALA A 6 -10.65 7.59 10.48
C ALA A 6 -11.73 8.19 9.55
N ALA A 7 -11.32 9.10 8.65
CA ALA A 7 -12.25 9.76 7.72
C ALA A 7 -12.93 8.76 6.76
N GLY A 8 -12.22 7.74 6.28
CA GLY A 8 -12.78 6.73 5.36
C GLY A 8 -14.02 6.02 5.93
N PRO A 9 -13.90 5.33 7.08
CA PRO A 9 -15.03 4.72 7.77
C PRO A 9 -16.13 5.73 8.16
N ALA A 10 -15.77 6.93 8.59
CA ALA A 10 -16.75 7.97 8.94
C ALA A 10 -17.62 8.39 7.74
N ILE A 11 -17.01 8.61 6.57
CA ILE A 11 -17.74 8.89 5.32
C ILE A 11 -18.58 7.68 4.91
N ALA A 12 -18.03 6.46 4.98
CA ALA A 12 -18.77 5.25 4.64
C ALA A 12 -20.02 5.06 5.52
N ALA A 13 -19.95 5.40 6.81
CA ALA A 13 -21.07 5.32 7.74
C ALA A 13 -22.24 6.24 7.38
N THR A 14 -22.00 7.31 6.59
CA THR A 14 -23.06 8.19 6.07
C THR A 14 -23.81 7.60 4.87
N GLY A 15 -23.37 6.45 4.33
CA GLY A 15 -23.93 5.84 3.12
C GLY A 15 -23.44 6.45 1.81
N VAL A 16 -22.61 7.50 1.87
CA VAL A 16 -22.02 8.14 0.68
C VAL A 16 -21.08 7.17 -0.04
N GLN A 17 -21.40 6.88 -1.29
CA GLN A 17 -20.52 6.09 -2.16
C GLN A 17 -19.54 6.99 -2.90
N LEU A 18 -18.27 6.96 -2.48
CA LEU A 18 -17.19 7.62 -3.21
C LEU A 18 -17.02 7.02 -4.60
N ALA A 19 -16.52 7.81 -5.56
CA ALA A 19 -16.05 7.25 -6.82
C ALA A 19 -14.87 6.29 -6.56
N ARG A 20 -14.78 5.20 -7.33
CA ARG A 20 -13.70 4.20 -7.14
C ARG A 20 -12.31 4.81 -7.27
N TRP A 21 -12.08 5.64 -8.29
CA TRP A 21 -10.78 6.28 -8.52
C TRP A 21 -10.38 7.17 -7.35
N LEU A 22 -11.35 7.83 -6.70
CA LEU A 22 -11.11 8.68 -5.55
C LEU A 22 -10.69 7.84 -4.33
N ARG A 23 -11.35 6.70 -4.08
CA ARG A 23 -10.90 5.75 -3.06
C ARG A 23 -9.46 5.31 -3.31
N VAL A 24 -9.16 4.85 -4.52
CA VAL A 24 -7.82 4.39 -4.91
C VAL A 24 -6.78 5.50 -4.71
N ALA A 25 -7.07 6.72 -5.16
CA ALA A 25 -6.17 7.86 -5.04
C ALA A 25 -5.87 8.19 -3.56
N VAL A 26 -6.88 8.19 -2.69
CA VAL A 26 -6.70 8.43 -1.26
C VAL A 26 -5.81 7.36 -0.62
N TYR A 27 -6.04 6.07 -0.92
CA TYR A 27 -5.22 4.99 -0.35
C TYR A 27 -3.77 5.04 -0.85
N ILE A 28 -3.54 5.31 -2.14
CA ILE A 28 -2.18 5.50 -2.69
C ILE A 28 -1.50 6.69 -2.01
N ALA A 29 -2.18 7.84 -1.92
CA ALA A 29 -1.64 9.04 -1.29
C ALA A 29 -1.26 8.79 0.18
N MET A 30 -2.08 8.05 0.92
CA MET A 30 -1.78 7.67 2.30
C MET A 30 -0.54 6.77 2.39
N GLY A 31 -0.40 5.78 1.50
CA GLY A 31 0.75 4.87 1.49
C GLY A 31 2.07 5.57 1.14
N TRP A 32 2.03 6.56 0.26
CA TRP A 32 3.22 7.29 -0.20
C TRP A 32 3.70 8.40 0.75
N ILE A 33 3.05 8.59 1.91
CA ILE A 33 3.56 9.50 2.96
C ILE A 33 4.97 9.09 3.39
N ALA A 34 5.24 7.79 3.53
CA ALA A 34 6.58 7.29 3.83
C ALA A 34 7.58 7.57 2.70
N GLY A 35 7.13 7.48 1.43
CA GLY A 35 7.94 7.83 0.26
C GLY A 35 8.30 9.31 0.23
N ALA A 36 7.36 10.21 0.56
CA ALA A 36 7.62 11.65 0.65
C ALA A 36 8.62 12.00 1.77
N ALA A 37 8.65 11.21 2.84
CA ALA A 37 9.56 11.38 3.96
C ALA A 37 10.86 10.56 3.82
N ILE A 38 11.10 9.89 2.68
CA ILE A 38 12.17 8.88 2.57
C ILE A 38 13.55 9.45 2.84
N GLY A 39 13.85 10.69 2.43
CA GLY A 39 15.14 11.33 2.72
C GLY A 39 15.43 11.55 4.20
N HIS A 40 14.40 11.56 5.06
CA HIS A 40 14.56 11.63 6.52
C HIS A 40 14.64 10.25 7.18
N ILE A 41 14.10 9.22 6.53
CA ILE A 41 14.00 7.86 7.08
C ILE A 41 15.17 6.99 6.62
N GLU A 42 15.60 7.15 5.36
CA GLU A 42 16.63 6.35 4.72
C GLU A 42 17.97 6.35 5.47
N PRO A 43 18.47 7.47 6.03
CA PRO A 43 19.73 7.45 6.80
C PRO A 43 19.68 6.58 8.06
N ALA A 44 18.48 6.28 8.57
CA ALA A 44 18.25 5.42 9.73
C ALA A 44 17.96 3.96 9.33
N LEU A 45 17.92 3.64 8.04
CA LEU A 45 17.59 2.32 7.52
C LEU A 45 18.77 1.71 6.76
N PRO A 46 19.07 0.42 6.96
CA PRO A 46 19.97 -0.27 6.05
C PRO A 46 19.35 -0.36 4.64
N ALA A 47 20.19 -0.41 3.61
CA ALA A 47 19.75 -0.40 2.21
C ALA A 47 18.69 -1.46 1.88
N GLY A 48 18.76 -2.64 2.50
CA GLY A 48 17.76 -3.70 2.34
C GLY A 48 16.37 -3.32 2.85
N ALA A 49 16.28 -2.58 3.96
CA ALA A 49 15.01 -2.06 4.47
C ALA A 49 14.42 -1.00 3.54
N THR A 50 15.26 -0.10 3.04
CA THR A 50 14.83 0.92 2.05
C THR A 50 14.33 0.26 0.76
N ALA A 51 15.03 -0.76 0.25
CA ALA A 51 14.61 -1.52 -0.91
C ALA A 51 13.27 -2.23 -0.68
N ALA A 52 13.07 -2.85 0.48
CA ALA A 52 11.80 -3.48 0.84
C ALA A 52 10.65 -2.46 0.95
N LEU A 53 10.92 -1.27 1.52
CA LEU A 53 9.94 -0.19 1.63
C LEU A 53 9.45 0.25 0.24
N VAL A 54 10.39 0.53 -0.66
CA VAL A 54 10.09 0.95 -2.03
C VAL A 54 9.38 -0.17 -2.80
N THR A 55 9.86 -1.41 -2.69
CA THR A 55 9.26 -2.57 -3.37
C THR A 55 7.82 -2.81 -2.93
N GLY A 56 7.55 -2.81 -1.63
CA GLY A 56 6.20 -2.96 -1.10
C GLY A 56 5.28 -1.83 -1.58
N GLY A 57 5.77 -0.58 -1.57
CA GLY A 57 5.01 0.58 -2.05
C GLY A 57 4.67 0.51 -3.53
N LEU A 58 5.61 0.07 -4.37
CA LEU A 58 5.40 -0.13 -5.80
C LEU A 58 4.41 -1.26 -6.08
N LEU A 59 4.55 -2.42 -5.44
CA LEU A 59 3.62 -3.55 -5.61
C LEU A 59 2.18 -3.16 -5.26
N TYR A 60 1.99 -2.47 -4.13
CA TYR A 60 0.67 -1.98 -3.72
C TYR A 60 0.09 -1.00 -4.75
N THR A 61 0.93 -0.08 -5.23
CA THR A 61 0.52 0.95 -6.20
C THR A 61 0.15 0.34 -7.54
N ILE A 62 0.96 -0.60 -8.05
CA ILE A 62 0.66 -1.34 -9.28
C ILE A 62 -0.68 -2.05 -9.14
N GLY A 63 -0.90 -2.81 -8.07
CA GLY A 63 -2.17 -3.49 -7.84
C GLY A 63 -3.35 -2.51 -7.81
N ALA A 64 -3.20 -1.38 -7.10
CA ALA A 64 -4.24 -0.37 -6.99
C ALA A 64 -4.58 0.30 -8.34
N VAL A 65 -3.57 0.54 -9.18
CA VAL A 65 -3.74 1.05 -10.55
C VAL A 65 -4.45 0.02 -11.43
N LEU A 66 -4.01 -1.24 -11.42
CA LEU A 66 -4.68 -2.32 -12.15
C LEU A 66 -6.16 -2.47 -11.74
N TYR A 67 -6.45 -2.36 -10.45
CA TYR A 67 -7.81 -2.33 -9.93
C TYR A 67 -8.64 -1.14 -10.43
N ALA A 68 -8.05 0.05 -10.46
CA ALA A 68 -8.72 1.24 -10.95
C ALA A 68 -9.06 1.13 -12.44
N LEU A 69 -8.12 0.61 -13.24
CA LEU A 69 -8.22 0.41 -14.69
C LEU A 69 -9.10 -0.77 -15.09
N ARG A 70 -9.44 -1.67 -14.16
CA ARG A 70 -10.12 -2.96 -14.46
C ARG A 70 -9.35 -3.82 -15.46
N TRP A 71 -8.03 -3.84 -15.35
CA TRP A 71 -7.17 -4.58 -16.26
C TRP A 71 -5.91 -5.07 -15.52
N PRO A 72 -5.37 -6.27 -15.82
CA PRO A 72 -5.87 -7.24 -16.79
C PRO A 72 -7.00 -8.10 -16.21
N ASP A 73 -7.74 -8.80 -17.09
CA ASP A 73 -8.86 -9.66 -16.71
C ASP A 73 -8.72 -11.05 -17.34
N PRO A 74 -7.73 -11.86 -16.89
CA PRO A 74 -7.38 -13.10 -17.57
C PRO A 74 -8.47 -14.17 -17.47
N TRP A 75 -9.17 -14.26 -16.33
CA TRP A 75 -10.30 -15.16 -16.14
C TRP A 75 -11.44 -14.46 -15.36
N PRO A 76 -12.32 -13.70 -16.05
CA PRO A 76 -13.28 -12.81 -15.41
C PRO A 76 -14.24 -13.44 -14.38
N LEU A 77 -14.45 -14.75 -14.46
CA LEU A 77 -15.32 -15.49 -13.56
C LEU A 77 -14.65 -15.95 -12.26
N VAL A 78 -13.31 -15.99 -12.21
CA VAL A 78 -12.56 -16.60 -11.09
C VAL A 78 -11.32 -15.83 -10.67
N PHE A 79 -10.65 -15.14 -11.59
CA PHE A 79 -9.40 -14.45 -11.37
C PHE A 79 -9.20 -13.32 -12.40
N GLY A 80 -9.70 -12.15 -12.05
CA GLY A 80 -9.61 -10.93 -12.83
C GLY A 80 -8.72 -9.87 -12.18
N TYR A 81 -8.93 -8.62 -12.56
CA TYR A 81 -8.19 -7.47 -12.05
C TYR A 81 -8.30 -7.30 -10.53
N HIS A 82 -9.40 -7.79 -9.93
CA HIS A 82 -9.63 -7.68 -8.49
C HIS A 82 -8.75 -8.66 -7.71
N GLU A 83 -8.67 -9.90 -8.15
CA GLU A 83 -7.84 -10.94 -7.55
C GLU A 83 -6.35 -10.62 -7.75
N ILE A 84 -5.98 -10.06 -8.90
CA ILE A 84 -4.61 -9.56 -9.14
C ILE A 84 -4.25 -8.45 -8.15
N PHE A 85 -5.16 -7.51 -7.91
CA PHE A 85 -4.97 -6.48 -6.89
C PHE A 85 -4.79 -7.09 -5.49
N HIS A 86 -5.60 -8.08 -5.12
CA HIS A 86 -5.44 -8.77 -3.83
C HIS A 86 -4.10 -9.47 -3.71
N VAL A 87 -3.68 -10.23 -4.73
CA VAL A 87 -2.38 -10.90 -4.74
C VAL A 87 -1.24 -9.90 -4.57
N LEU A 88 -1.22 -8.83 -5.36
CA LEU A 88 -0.19 -7.79 -5.25
C LEU A 88 -0.21 -7.10 -3.88
N THR A 89 -1.39 -6.88 -3.31
CA THR A 89 -1.54 -6.29 -1.97
C THR A 89 -1.03 -7.23 -0.88
N ILE A 90 -1.29 -8.53 -0.98
CA ILE A 90 -0.80 -9.55 -0.03
C ILE A 90 0.73 -9.65 -0.11
N VAL A 91 1.30 -9.67 -1.33
CA VAL A 91 2.75 -9.70 -1.51
C VAL A 91 3.39 -8.42 -0.97
N ALA A 92 2.81 -7.25 -1.26
CA ALA A 92 3.26 -5.98 -0.68
C ALA A 92 3.24 -6.01 0.85
N ALA A 93 2.16 -6.51 1.46
CA ALA A 93 2.03 -6.67 2.90
C ALA A 93 3.10 -7.61 3.47
N ALA A 94 3.40 -8.74 2.81
CA ALA A 94 4.46 -9.64 3.21
C ALA A 94 5.86 -8.99 3.13
N VAL A 95 6.11 -8.18 2.10
CA VAL A 95 7.35 -7.40 1.98
C VAL A 95 7.48 -6.39 3.11
N PHE A 96 6.43 -5.63 3.43
CA PHE A 96 6.44 -4.69 4.56
C PHE A 96 6.59 -5.40 5.91
N TYR A 97 5.93 -6.54 6.09
CA TYR A 97 6.09 -7.34 7.30
C TYR A 97 7.54 -7.81 7.47
N THR A 98 8.15 -8.30 6.39
CA THR A 98 9.56 -8.70 6.37
C THR A 98 10.47 -7.52 6.68
N LEU A 99 10.19 -6.33 6.13
CA LEU A 99 10.90 -5.10 6.47
C LEU A 99 10.93 -4.87 7.98
N ILE A 100 9.76 -4.97 8.62
CA ILE A 100 9.64 -4.72 10.06
C ILE A 100 10.39 -5.79 10.86
N VAL A 101 10.15 -7.07 10.59
CA VAL A 101 10.70 -8.18 11.37
C VAL A 101 12.20 -8.34 11.17
N ALA A 102 12.71 -8.14 9.96
CA ALA A 102 14.13 -8.36 9.64
C ALA A 102 15.01 -7.15 9.95
N TYR A 103 14.49 -5.91 9.87
CA TYR A 103 15.32 -4.71 9.98
C TYR A 103 14.93 -3.78 11.13
N VAL A 104 13.64 -3.64 11.45
CA VAL A 104 13.20 -2.66 12.46
C VAL A 104 13.17 -3.26 13.86
N VAL A 105 12.61 -4.47 14.03
CA VAL A 105 12.56 -5.16 15.32
C VAL A 105 13.95 -5.48 15.88
N PRO A 106 14.92 -5.96 15.08
CA PRO A 106 16.27 -6.27 15.58
C PRO A 106 17.16 -5.04 15.75
N ALA A 107 16.74 -3.86 15.28
CA ALA A 107 17.54 -2.65 15.37
C ALA A 107 17.83 -2.32 16.86
N PRO A 108 19.08 -1.98 17.21
CA PRO A 108 19.40 -1.51 18.54
C PRO A 108 18.50 -0.31 18.90
N ARG A 109 17.86 -0.36 20.06
CA ARG A 109 17.14 0.82 20.56
C ARG A 109 18.16 1.88 20.95
N PRO A 110 17.90 3.17 20.66
CA PRO A 110 18.75 4.26 21.12
C PRO A 110 18.81 4.31 22.66
#